data_AF-A0A841HWB7-F1
#
_entry.id   AF-A0A841HWB7-F1
#
_cell.length_a   1.000
_cell.length_b   1.000
_cell.length_c   1.000
_cell.angle_alpha   90.00
_cell.angle_beta   90.00
_cell.angle_gamma   90.00
#
_symmetry.space_group_name_H-M   'P 1'
#
loop_
_entity.id
_entity.type
_entity.pdbx_description
1 polymer ?
#
loop_
_entity_poly.entity_id
_entity_poly.type
_entity_poly.pdbx_seq_one_letter_code
_entity_poly.pdbx_strand_id
1 'polypeptide(L)'
;MTRPSNALAAWATGTVLLVALCAELYRPLSLPFLGNVPPYALMLGAWILLVSLMDDLGGGWFAYLGVLAGLLRLVLPPNDPPVGQWWVVAPLIGGGLWAYLLIKHAAGNWALPLAIAALVAPIMGARFLAPELDTSLTLPFSELMWNWTLGPAIIGASISVLVALLRGRGILPPTRPPRPPRQAKPETA
;
A
#
# COMPACT_ATOMS: atom_id res chain seq x y z
N MET A 1 -2.44 -17.12 16.41
CA MET A 1 -2.68 -18.42 15.75
C MET A 1 -4.17 -18.47 15.45
N THR A 2 -4.54 -18.05 14.26
CA THR A 2 -5.89 -18.26 13.71
C THR A 2 -6.07 -19.76 13.47
N ARG A 3 -7.28 -20.28 13.68
CA ARG A 3 -7.58 -21.70 13.45
C ARG A 3 -7.26 -22.08 11.98
N PRO A 4 -6.73 -23.29 11.74
CA PRO A 4 -6.31 -23.74 10.41
C PRO A 4 -7.41 -23.72 9.34
N SER A 5 -8.69 -23.75 9.73
CA SER A 5 -9.85 -23.66 8.81
C SER A 5 -9.94 -22.33 8.05
N ASN A 6 -9.37 -21.25 8.57
CA ASN A 6 -9.49 -19.92 7.96
C ASN A 6 -8.31 -19.59 7.03
N ALA A 7 -7.22 -20.37 7.09
CA ALA A 7 -6.02 -20.13 6.31
C ALA A 7 -6.25 -20.36 4.81
N LEU A 8 -6.96 -21.43 4.45
CA LEU A 8 -7.28 -21.75 3.06
C LEU A 8 -8.20 -20.69 2.44
N ALA A 9 -9.22 -20.23 3.18
CA ALA A 9 -10.13 -19.19 2.72
C ALA A 9 -9.41 -17.84 2.51
N ALA A 10 -8.52 -17.46 3.43
CA ALA A 10 -7.68 -16.26 3.27
C ALA A 10 -6.77 -16.38 2.05
N TRP A 11 -6.15 -17.54 1.83
CA TRP A 11 -5.32 -17.80 0.65
C TRP A 11 -6.08 -17.71 -0.66
N ALA A 12 -7.26 -18.34 -0.72
CA ALA A 12 -8.12 -18.29 -1.90
C ALA A 12 -8.55 -16.84 -2.19
N THR A 13 -8.98 -16.11 -1.16
CA THR A 13 -9.37 -14.70 -1.27
C THR A 13 -8.22 -13.83 -1.76
N GLY A 14 -7.03 -13.95 -1.16
CA GLY A 14 -5.84 -13.22 -1.57
C GLY A 14 -5.45 -13.51 -3.02
N THR A 15 -5.54 -14.78 -3.46
CA THR A 15 -5.25 -15.19 -4.84
C THR A 15 -6.23 -14.56 -5.82
N VAL A 16 -7.53 -14.60 -5.52
CA VAL A 16 -8.57 -13.98 -6.35
C VAL A 16 -8.35 -12.47 -6.47
N LEU A 17 -8.05 -11.79 -5.37
CA LEU A 17 -7.78 -10.36 -5.36
C LEU A 17 -6.50 -10.02 -6.15
N LEU A 18 -5.45 -10.83 -6.05
CA LEU A 18 -4.22 -10.65 -6.82
C LEU A 18 -4.47 -10.82 -8.32
N VAL A 19 -5.23 -11.84 -8.73
CA VAL A 19 -5.63 -12.03 -10.13
C VAL A 19 -6.47 -10.84 -10.62
N ALA A 20 -7.40 -10.35 -9.80
CA ALA A 20 -8.19 -9.16 -10.13
C ALA A 20 -7.30 -7.93 -10.32
N LEU A 21 -6.29 -7.73 -9.47
CA LEU A 21 -5.32 -6.65 -9.63
C LEU A 21 -4.51 -6.80 -10.92
N CYS A 22 -3.99 -7.98 -11.23
CA CYS A 22 -3.28 -8.22 -12.48
C CYS A 22 -4.15 -7.97 -13.71
N ALA A 23 -5.44 -8.36 -13.65
CA ALA A 23 -6.40 -8.10 -14.71
C ALA A 23 -6.66 -6.60 -14.89
N GLU A 24 -6.83 -5.86 -13.80
CA GLU A 24 -6.99 -4.40 -13.79
C GLU A 24 -5.78 -3.68 -14.39
N LEU A 25 -4.57 -4.09 -13.97
CA LEU A 25 -3.31 -3.54 -14.50
C LEU A 25 -3.07 -3.90 -15.96
N TYR A 26 -3.69 -4.98 -16.46
CA TYR A 26 -3.65 -5.34 -17.88
C TYR A 26 -4.65 -4.49 -18.68
N ARG A 27 -5.90 -4.43 -18.20
CA ARG A 27 -7.01 -3.75 -18.85
C ARG A 27 -7.74 -2.85 -17.82
N PRO A 28 -7.41 -1.54 -17.79
CA PRO A 28 -7.99 -0.61 -16.84
C PRO A 28 -9.52 -0.58 -16.92
N LEU A 29 -10.18 -0.57 -15.77
CA LEU A 29 -11.63 -0.50 -15.69
C LEU A 29 -12.12 0.87 -16.12
N SER A 30 -12.92 0.92 -17.17
CA SER A 30 -13.75 2.09 -17.49
C SER A 30 -15.10 1.92 -16.81
N LEU A 31 -15.44 2.79 -15.87
CA LEU A 31 -16.76 2.83 -15.22
C LEU A 31 -17.58 3.98 -15.82
N PRO A 32 -18.46 3.73 -16.80
CA PRO A 32 -19.13 4.79 -17.56
C PRO A 32 -20.03 5.69 -16.70
N PHE A 33 -20.52 5.14 -15.57
CA PHE A 33 -21.42 5.83 -14.64
C PHE A 33 -20.70 6.81 -13.69
N LEU A 34 -19.37 6.76 -13.59
CA LEU A 34 -18.59 7.69 -12.76
C LEU A 34 -18.27 9.01 -13.48
N GLY A 35 -18.80 9.22 -14.69
CA GLY A 35 -18.57 10.43 -15.48
C GLY A 35 -17.16 10.47 -16.09
N ASN A 36 -16.61 11.67 -16.25
CA ASN A 36 -15.31 11.93 -16.91
C ASN A 36 -14.10 11.64 -15.99
N VAL A 37 -14.12 10.56 -15.22
CA VAL A 37 -12.94 10.14 -14.46
C VAL A 37 -11.96 9.48 -15.42
N PRO A 38 -10.70 9.94 -15.50
CA PRO A 38 -9.70 9.31 -16.34
C PRO A 38 -9.53 7.83 -15.97
N PRO A 39 -9.52 6.88 -16.94
CA PRO A 39 -9.36 5.45 -16.67
C PRO A 39 -8.14 5.13 -15.80
N TYR A 40 -7.07 5.90 -15.96
CA TYR A 40 -5.85 5.80 -15.15
C TYR A 40 -6.08 6.10 -13.66
N ALA A 41 -6.91 7.10 -13.31
CA ALA A 41 -7.20 7.41 -11.92
C ALA A 41 -8.00 6.28 -11.25
N LEU A 42 -8.90 5.64 -11.99
CA LEU A 42 -9.62 4.45 -11.54
C LEU A 42 -8.67 3.27 -11.32
N MET A 43 -7.73 3.03 -12.23
CA MET A 43 -6.73 1.98 -12.10
C MET A 43 -5.85 2.18 -10.85
N LEU A 44 -5.38 3.40 -10.59
CA LEU A 44 -4.61 3.68 -9.37
C LEU A 44 -5.43 3.48 -8.09
N GLY A 45 -6.68 3.96 -8.10
CA GLY A 45 -7.60 3.74 -6.98
C GLY A 45 -7.86 2.26 -6.74
N ALA A 46 -8.08 1.49 -7.81
CA ALA A 46 -8.25 0.04 -7.76
C ALA A 46 -7.00 -0.67 -7.24
N TRP A 47 -5.81 -0.23 -7.65
CA TRP A 47 -4.56 -0.79 -7.13
C TRP A 47 -4.43 -0.59 -5.62
N ILE A 48 -4.62 0.63 -5.13
CA ILE A 48 -4.58 0.95 -3.69
C ILE A 48 -5.65 0.15 -2.92
N LEU A 49 -6.87 0.12 -3.44
CA LEU A 49 -7.99 -0.58 -2.83
C LEU A 49 -7.73 -2.09 -2.75
N LEU A 50 -7.31 -2.71 -3.86
CA LEU A 50 -7.07 -4.16 -3.92
C LEU A 50 -5.90 -4.57 -3.03
N VAL A 51 -4.83 -3.75 -2.94
CA VAL A 51 -3.75 -4.00 -1.98
C VAL A 51 -4.25 -3.94 -0.54
N SER A 52 -5.11 -2.97 -0.21
CA SER A 52 -5.70 -2.85 1.12
C SER A 52 -6.61 -4.04 1.45
N LEU A 53 -7.43 -4.49 0.49
CA LEU A 53 -8.27 -5.68 0.64
C LEU A 53 -7.46 -6.96 0.75
N MET A 54 -6.37 -7.11 -0.01
CA MET A 54 -5.46 -8.24 0.11
C MET A 54 -4.80 -8.28 1.49
N ASP A 55 -4.54 -7.11 2.07
CA ASP A 55 -3.97 -7.01 3.39
C ASP A 55 -4.92 -7.53 4.48
N ASP A 56 -6.17 -7.04 4.44
CA ASP A 56 -7.19 -7.37 5.44
C ASP A 56 -7.77 -8.79 5.25
N LEU A 57 -7.99 -9.22 4.01
CA LEU A 57 -8.71 -10.47 3.69
C LEU A 57 -7.78 -11.61 3.25
N GLY A 58 -6.63 -11.30 2.66
CA GLY A 58 -5.67 -12.27 2.13
C GLY A 58 -4.67 -12.82 3.15
N GLY A 59 -4.74 -12.38 4.41
CA GLY A 59 -3.77 -12.77 5.44
C GLY A 59 -2.47 -11.96 5.40
N GLY A 60 -2.53 -10.70 4.95
CA GLY A 60 -1.45 -9.72 5.01
C GLY A 60 -0.36 -9.87 3.96
N TRP A 61 0.14 -11.08 3.73
CA TRP A 61 1.30 -11.28 2.85
C TRP A 61 1.00 -11.01 1.37
N PHE A 62 -0.25 -11.22 0.92
CA PHE A 62 -0.68 -10.89 -0.45
C PHE A 62 -0.59 -9.38 -0.76
N ALA A 63 -0.70 -8.52 0.25
CA ALA A 63 -0.60 -7.08 0.02
C ALA A 63 0.78 -6.68 -0.53
N TYR A 64 1.85 -7.32 -0.05
CA TYR A 64 3.21 -7.10 -0.58
C TYR A 64 3.34 -7.56 -2.04
N LEU A 65 2.70 -8.68 -2.40
CA LEU A 65 2.61 -9.10 -3.80
C LEU A 65 1.83 -8.09 -4.63
N GLY A 66 0.73 -7.56 -4.10
CA GLY A 66 -0.05 -6.52 -4.77
C GLY A 66 0.73 -5.21 -4.96
N VAL A 67 1.59 -4.82 -4.01
CA VAL A 67 2.52 -3.70 -4.20
C VAL A 67 3.48 -3.97 -5.36
N LEU A 68 4.08 -5.17 -5.40
CA LEU A 68 4.97 -5.55 -6.50
C LEU A 68 4.25 -5.69 -7.84
N ALA A 69 2.97 -6.10 -7.84
CA ALA A 69 2.18 -6.26 -9.05
C ALA A 69 2.06 -4.96 -9.84
N GLY A 70 2.12 -3.78 -9.19
CA GLY A 70 2.17 -2.49 -9.89
C GLY A 70 3.35 -2.37 -10.85
N LEU A 71 4.46 -3.10 -10.65
CA LEU A 71 5.59 -3.12 -11.57
C LEU A 71 5.29 -3.87 -12.87
N LEU A 72 4.25 -4.71 -12.94
CA LEU A 72 3.89 -5.46 -14.14
C LEU A 72 3.66 -4.53 -15.33
N ARG A 73 3.12 -3.33 -15.11
CA ARG A 73 2.86 -2.37 -16.19
C ARG A 73 4.13 -1.88 -16.89
N LEU A 74 5.31 -2.03 -16.28
CA LEU A 74 6.60 -1.74 -16.93
C LEU A 74 6.95 -2.73 -18.05
N VAL A 75 6.36 -3.92 -18.03
CA VAL A 75 6.61 -5.00 -19.02
C VAL A 75 5.39 -5.35 -19.86
N LEU A 76 4.22 -4.78 -19.54
CA LEU A 76 3.00 -4.97 -20.32
C LEU A 76 3.01 -4.08 -21.58
N PRO A 77 2.25 -4.45 -22.63
CA PRO A 77 2.14 -3.64 -23.83
C PRO A 77 1.75 -2.19 -23.51
N PRO A 78 2.30 -1.20 -24.23
CA PRO A 78 2.02 0.20 -23.99
C PRO A 78 0.53 0.47 -24.22
N ASN A 79 -0.19 0.62 -23.12
CA ASN A 79 -1.57 1.06 -23.04
C ASN A 79 -1.57 2.27 -22.09
N ASP A 80 -2.52 3.20 -22.25
CA ASP A 80 -2.58 4.41 -21.41
C ASP A 80 -2.49 4.10 -19.89
N PRO A 81 -1.69 4.86 -19.12
CA PRO A 81 -0.84 5.98 -19.54
C PRO A 81 0.48 5.52 -20.22
N PRO A 82 1.18 6.42 -20.93
CA PRO A 82 2.48 6.11 -21.52
C PRO A 82 3.44 5.47 -20.50
N VAL A 83 4.18 4.44 -20.93
CA VAL A 83 5.11 3.68 -20.08
C VAL A 83 6.11 4.59 -19.34
N GLY A 84 6.51 5.71 -19.97
CA GLY A 84 7.38 6.73 -19.35
C GLY A 84 6.83 7.30 -18.04
N GLN A 85 5.52 7.54 -17.95
CA GLN A 85 4.91 8.07 -16.73
C GLN A 85 4.84 7.00 -15.63
N TRP A 86 4.70 5.73 -15.99
CA TRP A 86 4.59 4.65 -15.02
C TRP A 86 5.89 4.41 -14.23
N TRP A 87 7.05 4.72 -14.82
CA TRP A 87 8.35 4.70 -14.12
C TRP A 87 8.40 5.67 -12.94
N VAL A 88 7.61 6.74 -12.95
CA VAL A 88 7.50 7.70 -11.85
C VAL A 88 6.37 7.29 -10.89
N VAL A 89 5.23 6.88 -11.43
CA VAL A 89 4.02 6.59 -10.67
C VAL A 89 4.16 5.33 -9.81
N ALA A 90 4.69 4.24 -10.38
CA ALA A 90 4.76 2.96 -9.69
C ALA A 90 5.63 3.02 -8.41
N PRO A 91 6.83 3.63 -8.42
CA PRO A 91 7.60 3.80 -7.20
C PRO A 91 6.91 4.69 -6.15
N LEU A 92 6.19 5.73 -6.57
CA LEU A 92 5.49 6.64 -5.64
C LEU A 92 4.34 5.94 -4.92
N ILE A 93 3.44 5.32 -5.68
CA ILE A 93 2.30 4.58 -5.11
C ILE A 93 2.81 3.35 -4.37
N GLY A 94 3.75 2.61 -4.95
CA GLY A 94 4.34 1.42 -4.33
C GLY A 94 5.05 1.74 -3.02
N GLY A 95 5.82 2.82 -2.96
CA GLY A 95 6.47 3.27 -1.72
C GLY A 95 5.47 3.72 -0.65
N GLY A 96 4.40 4.43 -1.04
CA GLY A 96 3.32 4.80 -0.13
C GLY A 96 2.58 3.57 0.44
N LEU A 97 2.23 2.61 -0.40
CA LEU A 97 1.61 1.35 0.03
C LEU A 97 2.57 0.53 0.90
N TRP A 98 3.85 0.49 0.57
CA TRP A 98 4.86 -0.19 1.38
C TRP A 98 5.00 0.46 2.76
N ALA A 99 5.04 1.79 2.83
CA ALA A 99 5.05 2.53 4.09
C ALA A 99 3.81 2.23 4.93
N TYR A 100 2.62 2.20 4.31
CA TYR A 100 1.37 1.79 4.95
C TYR A 100 1.48 0.38 5.55
N LEU A 101 1.95 -0.61 4.78
CA LEU A 101 2.10 -1.99 5.25
C LEU A 101 3.14 -2.12 6.36
N LEU A 102 4.24 -1.37 6.30
CA LEU A 102 5.25 -1.33 7.37
C LEU A 102 4.65 -0.80 8.67
N ILE A 103 3.92 0.31 8.64
CA ILE A 103 3.28 0.87 9.85
C ILE A 103 2.28 -0.12 10.44
N LYS A 104 1.54 -0.84 9.58
CA LYS A 104 0.49 -1.75 10.01
C LYS A 104 1.03 -3.06 10.61
N HIS A 105 2.08 -3.64 10.01
CA HIS A 105 2.57 -4.98 10.39
C HIS A 105 3.85 -4.99 11.22
N ALA A 106 4.69 -3.96 11.11
CA ALA A 106 5.95 -3.95 11.85
C ALA A 106 5.72 -3.42 13.28
N ALA A 107 5.89 -4.31 14.27
CA ALA A 107 5.73 -4.01 15.69
C ALA A 107 7.04 -3.58 16.38
N GLY A 108 7.84 -2.72 15.74
CA GLY A 108 9.17 -2.35 16.26
C GLY A 108 9.55 -0.90 16.03
N ASN A 109 10.51 -0.39 16.80
CA ASN A 109 10.97 1.01 16.75
C ASN A 109 11.47 1.44 15.36
N TRP A 110 11.88 0.49 14.53
CA TRP A 110 12.33 0.72 13.15
C TRP A 110 11.21 0.82 12.12
N ALA A 111 9.98 0.43 12.46
CA ALA A 111 8.84 0.46 11.54
C ALA A 111 8.59 1.87 10.98
N LEU A 112 8.60 2.87 11.87
CA LEU A 112 8.32 4.25 11.52
C LEU A 112 9.46 4.89 10.68
N PRO A 113 10.75 4.81 11.07
CA PRO A 113 11.85 5.28 10.21
C PRO A 113 11.85 4.63 8.82
N LEU A 114 11.60 3.32 8.73
CA LEU A 114 11.57 2.62 7.45
C LEU A 114 10.35 3.01 6.61
N ALA A 115 9.19 3.25 7.23
CA ALA A 115 8.01 3.73 6.52
C ALA A 115 8.21 5.16 5.98
N ILE A 116 8.83 6.04 6.77
CA ILE A 116 9.22 7.39 6.31
C ILE A 116 10.19 7.26 5.13
N ALA A 117 11.21 6.41 5.23
CA ALA A 117 12.14 6.18 4.14
C ALA A 117 11.45 5.63 2.89
N ALA A 118 10.55 4.66 3.02
CA ALA A 118 9.80 4.07 1.91
C ALA A 118 8.88 5.10 1.21
N LEU A 119 8.37 6.09 1.95
CA LEU A 119 7.58 7.18 1.38
C LEU A 119 8.46 8.26 0.72
N VAL A 120 9.54 8.68 1.38
CA VAL A 120 10.39 9.80 0.95
C VAL A 120 11.33 9.41 -0.18
N ALA A 121 11.89 8.20 -0.15
CA ALA A 121 12.85 7.74 -1.15
C ALA A 121 12.33 7.84 -2.59
N PRO A 122 11.12 7.35 -2.94
CA PRO A 122 10.62 7.49 -4.31
C PRO A 122 10.28 8.93 -4.68
N ILE A 123 9.89 9.80 -3.72
CA ILE A 123 9.68 11.24 -3.97
C ILE A 123 11.01 11.90 -4.33
N MET A 124 12.07 11.60 -3.59
CA MET A 124 13.42 12.10 -3.88
C MET A 124 13.96 11.52 -5.19
N GLY A 125 13.77 10.23 -5.44
CA GLY A 125 14.14 9.60 -6.71
C GLY A 125 13.43 10.25 -7.90
N ALA A 126 12.12 10.46 -7.82
CA ALA A 126 11.35 11.17 -8.83
C ALA A 126 11.87 12.60 -9.03
N ARG A 127 12.23 13.31 -7.96
CA ARG A 127 12.81 14.66 -8.07
C ARG A 127 14.10 14.69 -8.88
N PHE A 128 14.99 13.72 -8.70
CA PHE A 128 16.28 13.69 -9.38
C PHE A 128 16.20 13.08 -10.79
N LEU A 129 15.33 12.09 -11.00
CA LEU A 129 15.28 11.30 -12.22
C LEU A 129 14.17 11.72 -13.19
N ALA A 130 13.08 12.35 -12.73
CA ALA A 130 11.97 12.74 -13.61
C ALA A 130 12.40 13.67 -14.78
N PRO A 131 13.31 14.66 -14.59
CA PRO A 131 13.76 15.49 -15.71
C PRO A 131 14.45 14.71 -16.83
N GLU A 132 15.05 13.55 -16.52
CA GLU A 132 15.71 12.67 -17.49
C GLU A 132 14.75 11.65 -18.11
N LEU A 133 13.73 11.21 -17.36
CA LEU A 133 12.81 10.14 -17.76
C LEU A 133 11.62 10.64 -18.58
N ASP A 134 11.16 11.88 -18.35
CA ASP A 134 10.06 12.47 -19.12
C ASP A 134 10.07 14.01 -19.00
N THR A 135 10.49 14.69 -20.06
CA THR A 135 10.56 16.16 -20.11
C THR A 135 9.19 16.83 -20.11
N SER A 136 8.11 16.08 -20.34
CA SER A 136 6.73 16.57 -20.26
C SER A 136 6.12 16.42 -18.86
N LEU A 137 6.72 15.59 -17.99
CA LEU A 137 6.31 15.41 -16.61
C LEU A 137 6.75 16.61 -15.74
N THR A 138 5.91 17.64 -15.69
CA THR A 138 5.93 18.68 -14.63
C THR A 138 5.47 18.16 -13.27
N LEU A 139 5.16 16.86 -13.18
CA LEU A 139 4.40 16.24 -12.11
C LEU A 139 5.02 16.36 -10.71
N PRO A 140 6.34 16.24 -10.45
CA PRO A 140 6.82 16.35 -9.06
C PRO A 140 6.66 17.74 -8.43
N PHE A 141 6.31 18.77 -9.22
CA PHE A 141 6.27 20.17 -8.78
C PHE A 141 4.97 20.91 -9.10
N SER A 142 3.94 20.25 -9.65
CA SER A 142 2.64 20.91 -9.77
C SER A 142 2.00 21.04 -8.38
N GLU A 143 1.42 22.21 -8.07
CA GLU A 143 0.60 22.38 -6.84
C GLU A 143 -0.48 21.30 -6.74
N LEU A 144 -0.96 20.82 -7.89
CA LEU A 144 -1.95 19.77 -7.99
C LEU A 144 -1.39 18.42 -7.50
N MET A 145 -0.14 18.05 -7.78
CA MET A 145 0.43 16.85 -7.17
C MET A 145 0.61 17.02 -5.66
N TRP A 146 1.16 18.15 -5.21
CA TRP A 146 1.38 18.38 -3.77
C TRP A 146 0.08 18.34 -2.96
N ASN A 147 -0.98 18.97 -3.47
CA ASN A 147 -2.29 18.98 -2.81
C ASN A 147 -2.96 17.61 -2.80
N TRP A 148 -2.79 16.79 -3.84
CA TRP A 148 -3.55 15.54 -4.00
C TRP A 148 -2.80 14.30 -3.50
N THR A 149 -1.46 14.28 -3.47
CA THR A 149 -0.69 13.13 -2.98
C THR A 149 -0.06 13.39 -1.61
N LEU A 150 0.52 14.57 -1.40
CA LEU A 150 1.29 14.84 -0.18
C LEU A 150 0.41 15.28 0.99
N GLY A 151 -0.63 16.08 0.72
CA GLY A 151 -1.63 16.46 1.73
C GLY A 151 -2.25 15.25 2.44
N PRO A 152 -2.88 14.30 1.70
CA PRO A 152 -3.45 13.10 2.30
C PRO A 152 -2.41 12.21 2.99
N ALA A 153 -1.20 12.10 2.45
CA ALA A 153 -0.13 11.32 3.06
C ALA A 153 0.33 11.92 4.40
N ILE A 154 0.49 13.24 4.47
CA ILE A 154 0.82 13.96 5.71
C ILE A 154 -0.28 13.78 6.74
N ILE A 155 -1.55 13.99 6.36
CA ILE A 155 -2.70 13.81 7.26
C ILE A 155 -2.75 12.37 7.80
N GLY A 156 -2.62 11.37 6.92
CA GLY A 156 -2.61 9.96 7.29
C GLY A 156 -1.46 9.59 8.23
N ALA A 157 -0.26 10.11 7.98
CA ALA A 157 0.90 9.92 8.84
C ALA A 157 0.72 10.60 10.21
N SER A 158 0.23 11.84 10.25
CA SER A 158 -0.04 12.57 11.49
C SER A 158 -1.09 11.86 12.35
N ILE A 159 -2.17 11.35 11.76
CA ILE A 159 -3.18 10.56 12.48
C ILE A 159 -2.56 9.27 13.02
N SER A 160 -1.76 8.58 12.22
CA SER A 160 -1.11 7.33 12.62
C SER A 160 -0.14 7.53 13.79
N VAL A 161 0.66 8.60 13.78
CA VAL A 161 1.54 8.98 14.89
C VAL A 161 0.73 9.33 16.13
N LEU A 162 -0.35 10.12 15.99
CA LEU A 162 -1.23 10.45 17.11
C LEU A 162 -1.83 9.19 17.74
N VAL A 163 -2.37 8.28 16.94
CA VAL A 163 -2.93 7.00 17.41
C VAL A 163 -1.87 6.17 18.13
N ALA A 164 -0.64 6.10 17.59
CA ALA A 164 0.46 5.38 18.23
C ALA A 164 0.81 5.98 19.61
N LEU A 165 0.89 7.32 19.71
CA LEU A 165 1.17 8.02 20.97
C LEU A 165 0.04 7.82 22.00
N LEU A 166 -1.21 7.90 21.58
CA LEU A 166 -2.37 7.68 22.45
C LEU A 166 -2.41 6.23 22.98
N ARG A 167 -2.05 5.25 22.15
CA ARG A 167 -1.88 3.85 22.58
C ARG A 167 -0.72 3.68 23.56
N GLY A 168 0.43 4.30 23.30
CA GLY A 168 1.58 4.26 24.22
C GLY A 168 1.27 4.86 25.60
N ARG A 169 0.31 5.77 25.68
CA ARG A 169 -0.20 6.36 26.94
C ARG A 169 -1.36 5.57 27.57
N GLY A 170 -1.79 4.46 26.97
CA GLY A 170 -2.91 3.65 27.47
C GLY A 170 -4.30 4.25 27.28
N ILE A 171 -4.45 5.30 26.46
CA ILE A 171 -5.75 5.96 26.20
C ILE A 171 -6.59 5.13 25.24
N LEU A 172 -5.95 4.52 24.23
CA LEU A 172 -6.60 3.63 23.27
C LEU A 172 -6.29 2.16 23.58
N PRO A 173 -7.23 1.23 23.33
CA PRO A 173 -7.01 -0.19 23.55
C PRO A 173 -5.86 -0.73 22.68
N PRO A 174 -5.09 -1.71 23.20
CA PRO A 174 -4.00 -2.32 22.46
C PRO A 174 -4.52 -3.11 21.25
N THR A 175 -3.74 -3.15 20.17
CA THR A 175 -4.08 -3.87 18.94
C THR A 175 -4.18 -5.39 19.12
N ARG A 176 -3.54 -5.93 20.15
CA ARG A 176 -3.72 -7.32 20.56
C ARG A 176 -4.10 -7.38 22.03
N PRO A 177 -5.07 -8.23 22.40
CA PRO A 177 -5.33 -8.52 23.80
C PRO A 177 -4.05 -9.11 24.44
N PRO A 178 -3.84 -8.84 25.74
CA PRO A 178 -2.71 -9.40 26.47
C PRO A 178 -2.68 -10.92 26.29
N ARG A 179 -1.48 -11.47 26.05
CA ARG A 179 -1.31 -12.91 25.92
C ARG A 179 -1.74 -13.54 27.24
N PRO A 180 -2.65 -14.54 27.23
CA PRO A 180 -3.05 -15.18 28.48
C PRO A 180 -1.82 -15.73 29.20
N PRO A 181 -1.82 -15.75 30.55
CA PRO A 181 -0.73 -16.30 31.34
C PRO A 181 -0.35 -17.68 30.79
N ARG A 182 0.94 -17.91 30.56
CA ARG A 182 1.43 -19.23 30.16
C ARG A 182 1.06 -20.18 31.28
N GLN A 183 0.08 -21.07 31.06
CA GLN A 183 -0.27 -22.07 32.04
C GLN A 183 1.01 -22.85 32.38
N ALA A 184 1.35 -22.90 33.67
CA ALA A 184 2.52 -23.63 34.13
C ALA A 184 2.39 -25.08 33.66
N LYS A 185 3.44 -25.58 33.01
CA LYS A 185 3.48 -26.97 32.58
C LYS A 185 3.42 -27.82 33.86
N PRO A 186 2.48 -28.78 34.00
CA PRO A 186 2.43 -29.62 35.18
C PRO A 186 3.78 -30.34 35.31
N GLU A 187 4.39 -30.24 36.49
CA GLU A 187 5.58 -31.02 36.82
C GLU A 187 5.18 -32.49 36.73
N THR A 188 5.76 -33.20 35.77
CA THR A 188 5.60 -34.64 35.65
C THR A 188 6.21 -35.28 36.88
N ALA A 189 5.35 -35.86 37.72
CA ALA A 189 5.72 -36.76 38.81
C ALA A 189 6.26 -38.08 38.28
#